data_AF-R2Q150-F1
#
_entry.id   AF-R2Q150-F1
#
_cell.length_a   1.000
_cell.length_b   1.000
_cell.length_c   1.000
_cell.angle_alpha   90.00
_cell.angle_beta   90.00
_cell.angle_gamma   90.00
#
_symmetry.space_group_name_H-M   'P 1'
#
loop_
_entity.id
_entity.type
_entity.pdbx_description
1 polymer ?
#
loop_
_entity_poly.entity_id
_entity_poly.type
_entity_poly.pdbx_seq_one_letter_code
_entity_poly.pdbx_strand_id
1 'polypeptide(L)'
;MKMKGFSKVALLVVVLIGCSVLGVKLSVANEKKVYIFDDQLREVMVWEASKETGETIEDELPTVRQLEEIQEVSFMDVTSIEGLQYAKNTKLLTITNDDYSETKRTITDLRPIGELTQLESIMCYSFLTKEEPEQDISYMKNLNELKSLHLSNFPVLDITPLSGLKNLEYLVVNQAYPVSIDSIAVNSADRSCVMEQPVKYSTQFDNAVKTIECKDEKGNEFPDVHVETDGRKVSITNIPTDMNELFLQFHGYTEKSINADFIVKIPIFWY
;
A
#
# COMPACT_ATOMS: atom_id res chain seq x y z
N MET A 1 21.03 29.42 17.83
CA MET A 1 21.59 29.12 16.51
C MET A 1 21.12 27.73 16.13
N LYS A 2 20.19 27.62 15.17
CA LYS A 2 19.61 26.34 14.71
C LYS A 2 20.68 25.56 13.94
N MET A 3 20.92 24.29 14.28
CA MET A 3 21.55 23.35 13.35
C MET A 3 20.46 22.52 12.68
N LYS A 4 20.41 22.66 11.35
CA LYS A 4 19.56 21.92 10.43
C LYS A 4 20.19 20.55 10.13
N GLY A 5 19.32 19.53 10.10
CA GLY A 5 19.22 18.56 9.01
C GLY A 5 20.33 17.52 8.86
N PHE A 6 20.01 16.27 9.22
CA PHE A 6 20.37 15.12 8.40
C PHE A 6 19.12 14.24 8.22
N SER A 7 18.78 14.02 6.97
CA SER A 7 17.67 13.21 6.47
C SER A 7 18.29 12.15 5.53
N LYS A 8 17.65 10.98 5.53
CA LYS A 8 17.88 9.76 4.70
C LYS A 8 18.86 8.73 5.26
N VAL A 9 18.25 7.83 6.04
CA VAL A 9 18.40 6.36 6.06
C VAL A 9 19.68 5.82 5.42
N ALA A 10 20.62 5.43 6.28
CA ALA A 10 21.77 4.62 5.89
C ALA A 10 21.33 3.15 5.77
N LEU A 11 21.38 2.59 4.56
CA LEU A 11 21.30 1.15 4.32
C LEU A 11 22.59 0.52 4.87
N LEU A 12 22.54 -0.03 6.08
CA LEU A 12 23.71 -0.64 6.72
C LEU A 12 23.78 -2.13 6.33
N VAL A 13 24.51 -2.44 5.26
CA VAL A 13 24.87 -3.84 4.93
C VAL A 13 26.11 -4.20 5.74
N VAL A 14 25.94 -4.93 6.83
CA VAL A 14 27.08 -5.48 7.60
C VAL A 14 27.61 -6.70 6.87
N VAL A 15 28.81 -6.60 6.30
CA VAL A 15 29.55 -7.74 5.73
C VAL A 15 30.48 -8.29 6.82
N LEU A 16 30.13 -9.42 7.41
CA LEU A 16 31.04 -10.16 8.29
C LEU A 16 31.83 -11.18 7.46
N ILE A 17 33.16 -11.07 7.48
CA ILE A 17 34.08 -12.02 6.85
C ILE A 17 34.57 -12.98 7.95
N GLY A 18 34.14 -14.24 7.91
CA GLY A 18 34.58 -15.29 8.81
C GLY A 18 35.91 -15.93 8.36
N CYS A 19 36.85 -16.08 9.29
CA CYS A 19 38.13 -16.80 9.10
C CYS A 19 37.91 -18.33 9.11
N SER A 20 38.58 -19.02 8.19
CA SER A 20 38.49 -20.48 7.97
C SER A 20 39.41 -21.31 8.88
N VAL A 21 38.91 -22.43 9.40
CA VAL A 21 39.75 -23.57 9.83
C VAL A 21 39.09 -24.92 9.44
N LEU A 22 39.80 -25.64 8.55
CA LEU A 22 39.82 -27.10 8.28
C LEU A 22 38.53 -27.90 8.02
N GLY A 23 38.38 -28.36 6.76
CA GLY A 23 38.26 -29.81 6.53
C GLY A 23 36.95 -30.40 5.98
N VAL A 24 35.92 -29.62 5.64
CA VAL A 24 34.74 -30.14 4.91
C VAL A 24 34.64 -29.39 3.59
N LYS A 25 34.49 -30.12 2.46
CA LYS A 25 33.99 -29.54 1.20
C LYS A 25 32.52 -29.16 1.41
N LEU A 26 32.29 -28.08 2.13
CA LEU A 26 31.04 -27.37 2.15
C LEU A 26 31.26 -26.20 1.20
N SER A 27 30.58 -26.25 0.06
CA SER A 27 30.41 -25.09 -0.83
C SER A 27 29.53 -24.06 -0.12
N VAL A 28 29.89 -23.63 1.08
CA VAL A 28 29.29 -22.49 1.74
C VAL A 28 30.07 -21.30 1.21
N ALA A 29 29.73 -20.92 -0.02
CA ALA A 29 29.93 -19.54 -0.42
C ALA A 29 29.36 -18.69 0.72
N ASN A 30 30.07 -17.63 1.12
CA ASN A 30 29.66 -16.77 2.23
C ASN A 30 28.27 -16.18 1.92
N GLU A 31 27.20 -16.88 2.31
CA GLU A 31 25.84 -16.50 1.97
C GLU A 31 25.51 -15.24 2.76
N LYS A 32 25.08 -14.20 2.04
CA LYS A 32 24.80 -12.89 2.63
C LYS A 32 23.69 -13.05 3.68
N LYS A 33 24.05 -12.93 4.96
CA LYS A 33 23.10 -12.84 6.07
C LYS A 33 22.29 -11.54 5.95
N VAL A 34 21.02 -11.61 6.32
CA VAL A 34 20.07 -10.49 6.28
C VAL A 34 19.64 -10.18 7.70
N TYR A 35 19.79 -8.92 8.10
CA TYR A 35 19.21 -8.41 9.33
C TYR A 35 17.83 -7.83 9.04
N ILE A 36 16.82 -8.33 9.75
CA ILE A 36 15.42 -7.91 9.64
C ILE A 36 15.07 -7.12 10.90
N PHE A 37 14.77 -5.83 10.74
CA PHE A 37 14.65 -4.91 11.86
C PHE A 37 13.37 -5.08 12.68
N ASP A 38 12.22 -5.23 12.00
CA ASP A 38 10.94 -5.43 12.69
C ASP A 38 10.92 -6.82 13.33
N ASP A 39 10.70 -6.88 14.65
CA ASP A 39 10.79 -8.11 15.43
C ASP A 39 9.76 -9.15 14.99
N GLN A 40 8.51 -8.72 14.74
CA GLN A 40 7.44 -9.62 14.31
C GLN A 40 7.72 -10.16 12.90
N LEU A 41 8.22 -9.30 12.01
CA LEU A 41 8.67 -9.72 10.68
C LEU A 41 9.83 -10.72 10.79
N ARG A 42 10.84 -10.43 11.62
CA ARG A 42 12.04 -11.27 11.76
C ARG A 42 11.69 -12.65 12.27
N GLU A 43 10.87 -12.75 13.32
CA GLU A 43 10.42 -14.02 13.88
C GLU A 43 9.74 -14.90 12.83
N VAL A 44 8.79 -14.34 12.08
CA VAL A 44 8.09 -15.08 11.01
C VAL A 44 9.05 -15.45 9.88
N MET A 45 9.88 -14.53 9.40
CA MET A 45 10.80 -14.81 8.28
C MET A 45 11.84 -15.87 8.65
N VAL A 46 12.33 -15.88 9.90
CA VAL A 46 13.22 -16.91 10.43
C VAL A 46 12.50 -18.27 10.50
N TRP A 47 11.27 -18.27 11.02
CA TRP A 47 10.46 -19.47 11.10
C TRP A 47 10.18 -20.08 9.71
N GLU A 48 9.69 -19.27 8.77
CA GLU A 48 9.35 -19.72 7.42
C GLU A 48 10.59 -20.20 6.67
N ALA A 49 11.70 -19.46 6.72
CA ALA A 49 12.94 -19.90 6.09
C ALA A 49 13.46 -21.23 6.69
N SER A 50 13.37 -21.42 8.01
CA SER A 50 13.76 -22.67 8.66
C SER A 50 12.86 -23.83 8.25
N LYS A 51 11.55 -23.58 8.17
CA LYS A 51 10.53 -24.55 7.75
C LYS A 51 10.75 -25.01 6.29
N GLU A 52 11.00 -24.09 5.37
CA GLU A 52 11.17 -24.41 3.94
C GLU A 52 12.52 -25.09 3.65
N THR A 53 13.59 -24.71 4.37
CA THR A 53 14.93 -25.28 4.14
C THR A 53 15.25 -26.51 4.97
N GLY A 54 14.60 -26.67 6.12
CA GLY A 54 14.98 -27.65 7.16
C GLY A 54 16.26 -27.29 7.92
N GLU A 55 16.78 -26.06 7.75
CA GLU A 55 18.01 -25.60 8.39
C GLU A 55 17.70 -24.79 9.66
N THR A 56 18.56 -24.90 10.67
CA THR A 56 18.52 -23.98 11.82
C THR A 56 19.11 -22.63 11.43
N ILE A 57 18.43 -21.55 11.80
CA ILE A 57 18.88 -20.18 11.54
C ILE A 57 19.51 -19.62 12.81
N GLU A 58 20.83 -19.48 12.78
CA GLU A 58 21.60 -18.96 13.90
C GLU A 58 21.40 -17.45 14.07
N ASP A 59 21.24 -17.01 15.32
CA ASP A 59 21.15 -15.60 15.72
C ASP A 59 20.00 -14.82 15.05
N GLU A 60 18.97 -15.50 14.54
CA GLU A 60 17.87 -14.86 13.78
C GLU A 60 18.36 -14.09 12.54
N LEU A 61 19.48 -14.53 11.97
CA LEU A 61 20.10 -13.93 10.78
C LEU A 61 20.02 -14.86 9.57
N PRO A 62 18.84 -14.96 8.91
CA PRO A 62 18.65 -15.80 7.74
C PRO A 62 19.54 -15.34 6.58
N THR A 63 19.97 -16.27 5.72
CA THR A 63 20.67 -15.93 4.48
C THR A 63 19.68 -15.59 3.37
N VAL A 64 20.14 -14.85 2.35
CA VAL A 64 19.30 -14.58 1.16
C VAL A 64 18.79 -15.88 0.53
N ARG A 65 19.62 -16.93 0.44
CA ARG A 65 19.18 -18.23 -0.11
C ARG A 65 18.01 -18.79 0.69
N GLN A 66 18.13 -18.79 2.02
CA GLN A 66 17.09 -19.31 2.90
C GLN A 66 15.79 -18.51 2.77
N LEU A 67 15.88 -17.18 2.65
CA LEU A 67 14.71 -16.32 2.42
C LEU A 67 14.08 -16.56 1.05
N GLU A 68 14.88 -16.79 0.01
CA GLU A 68 14.37 -17.06 -1.34
C GLU A 68 13.51 -18.34 -1.41
N GLU A 69 13.65 -19.30 -0.49
CA GLU A 69 12.80 -20.50 -0.46
C GLU A 69 11.36 -20.23 0.04
N ILE A 70 11.11 -19.09 0.68
CA ILE A 70 9.78 -18.73 1.21
C ILE A 70 8.80 -18.51 0.05
N GLN A 71 7.68 -19.22 0.08
CA GLN A 71 6.59 -19.11 -0.90
C GLN A 71 5.33 -18.45 -0.33
N GLU A 72 5.11 -18.55 0.97
CA GLU A 72 3.93 -18.01 1.63
C GLU A 72 4.35 -17.37 2.93
N VAL A 73 3.81 -16.19 3.22
CA VAL A 73 4.13 -15.52 4.46
C VAL A 73 2.96 -14.71 4.99
N SER A 74 2.74 -14.83 6.30
CA SER A 74 1.68 -14.15 7.02
C SER A 74 2.26 -13.45 8.24
N PHE A 75 2.07 -12.15 8.33
CA PHE A 75 2.52 -11.35 9.47
C PHE A 75 1.33 -10.70 10.18
N MET A 76 1.49 -10.52 11.49
CA MET A 76 0.57 -9.74 12.31
C MET A 76 1.36 -8.64 13.01
N ASP A 77 0.75 -7.46 13.17
CA ASP A 77 1.28 -6.37 13.98
C ASP A 77 2.71 -5.93 13.59
N VAL A 78 2.98 -5.86 12.28
CA VAL A 78 4.24 -5.33 11.72
C VAL A 78 4.12 -3.83 11.45
N THR A 79 5.22 -3.11 11.66
CA THR A 79 5.35 -1.69 11.30
C THR A 79 6.15 -1.47 10.01
N SER A 80 6.96 -2.46 9.63
CA SER A 80 7.77 -2.45 8.42
C SER A 80 7.89 -3.87 7.87
N ILE A 81 7.93 -3.99 6.55
CA ILE A 81 8.26 -5.23 5.83
C ILE A 81 9.66 -5.18 5.20
N GLU A 82 10.53 -4.28 5.67
CA GLU A 82 11.92 -4.21 5.21
C GLU A 82 12.66 -5.51 5.59
N GLY A 83 13.17 -6.20 4.57
CA GLY A 83 13.70 -7.56 4.67
C GLY A 83 12.89 -8.55 3.82
N LEU A 84 11.60 -8.28 3.58
CA LEU A 84 10.74 -9.15 2.77
C LEU A 84 11.19 -9.19 1.29
N GLN A 85 11.84 -8.15 0.77
CA GLN A 85 12.32 -8.10 -0.61
C GLN A 85 13.30 -9.23 -1.00
N TYR A 86 13.86 -9.95 -0.02
CA TYR A 86 14.73 -11.10 -0.26
C TYR A 86 13.96 -12.40 -0.48
N ALA A 87 12.67 -12.48 -0.11
CA ALA A 87 11.84 -13.67 -0.29
C ALA A 87 11.21 -13.75 -1.69
N LYS A 88 12.05 -13.78 -2.74
CA LYS A 88 11.62 -13.58 -4.14
C LYS A 88 10.67 -14.63 -4.70
N ASN A 89 10.55 -15.79 -4.07
CA ASN A 89 9.61 -16.84 -4.48
C ASN A 89 8.27 -16.74 -3.75
N THR A 90 8.03 -15.69 -2.95
CA THR A 90 6.75 -15.45 -2.29
C THR A 90 5.65 -15.30 -3.32
N LYS A 91 4.61 -16.12 -3.19
CA LYS A 91 3.37 -16.12 -3.96
C LYS A 91 2.21 -15.52 -3.17
N LEU A 92 2.15 -15.79 -1.87
CA LEU A 92 1.08 -15.33 -0.99
C LEU A 92 1.64 -14.48 0.14
N LEU A 93 1.15 -13.25 0.24
CA LEU A 93 1.48 -12.31 1.30
C LEU A 93 0.20 -11.91 2.04
N THR A 94 0.17 -12.20 3.33
CA THR A 94 -0.87 -11.71 4.24
C THR A 94 -0.25 -10.83 5.32
N ILE A 95 -0.80 -9.64 5.49
CA ILE A 95 -0.43 -8.69 6.55
C ILE A 95 -1.72 -8.31 7.26
N THR A 96 -1.85 -8.71 8.51
CA THR A 96 -2.99 -8.35 9.37
C THR A 96 -2.51 -7.58 10.58
N ASN A 97 -3.46 -7.05 11.35
CA ASN A 97 -3.21 -6.58 12.71
C ASN A 97 -4.23 -7.25 13.63
N ASP A 98 -3.89 -7.34 14.91
CA ASP A 98 -4.84 -7.74 15.95
C ASP A 98 -5.65 -6.52 16.43
N ASP A 99 -6.96 -6.53 16.16
CA ASP A 99 -7.92 -5.50 16.58
C ASP A 99 -7.93 -5.26 18.09
N TYR A 100 -7.48 -6.23 18.89
CA TYR A 100 -7.49 -6.18 20.35
C TYR A 100 -6.18 -5.71 20.98
N SER A 101 -5.14 -5.42 20.17
CA SER A 101 -3.86 -4.96 20.68
C SER A 101 -3.95 -3.51 21.19
N GLU A 102 -3.47 -3.27 22.42
CA GLU A 102 -3.31 -1.93 22.98
C GLU A 102 -2.31 -1.07 22.16
N THR A 103 -1.44 -1.73 21.38
CA THR A 103 -0.48 -1.09 20.49
C THR A 103 -0.86 -1.37 19.05
N LYS A 104 -1.86 -0.64 18.53
CA LYS A 104 -2.19 -0.67 17.10
C LYS A 104 -0.95 -0.28 16.30
N ARG A 105 -0.48 -1.19 15.45
CA ARG A 105 0.60 -0.96 14.52
C ARG A 105 0.01 -0.72 13.14
N THR A 106 0.60 0.22 12.44
CA THR A 106 0.14 0.64 11.13
C THR A 106 1.26 0.40 10.15
N ILE A 107 0.96 -0.38 9.12
CA ILE A 107 1.83 -0.48 7.95
C ILE A 107 1.35 0.52 6.91
N THR A 108 2.25 1.39 6.47
CA THR A 108 1.98 2.38 5.41
C THR A 108 2.94 2.24 4.23
N ASP A 109 3.98 1.42 4.35
CA ASP A 109 4.99 1.23 3.31
C ASP A 109 5.07 -0.23 2.88
N LEU A 110 4.58 -0.50 1.66
CA LEU A 110 4.69 -1.81 1.02
C LEU A 110 5.78 -1.88 -0.07
N ARG A 111 6.64 -0.85 -0.22
CA ARG A 111 7.68 -0.84 -1.28
C ARG A 111 8.55 -2.09 -1.33
N PRO A 112 8.90 -2.77 -0.21
CA PRO A 112 9.68 -4.01 -0.26
C PRO A 112 9.07 -5.14 -1.10
N ILE A 113 7.78 -5.09 -1.43
CA ILE A 113 7.16 -6.10 -2.31
C ILE A 113 7.49 -5.91 -3.80
N GLY A 114 8.04 -4.76 -4.20
CA GLY A 114 8.14 -4.36 -5.62
C GLY A 114 8.94 -5.32 -6.52
N GLU A 115 9.84 -6.12 -5.93
CA GLU A 115 10.67 -7.11 -6.64
C GLU A 115 10.14 -8.55 -6.49
N LEU A 116 9.03 -8.76 -5.77
CA LEU A 116 8.43 -10.08 -5.54
C LEU A 116 7.51 -10.45 -6.70
N THR A 117 8.07 -10.56 -7.90
CA THR A 117 7.31 -10.71 -9.16
C THR A 117 6.50 -12.00 -9.27
N GLN A 118 6.68 -12.94 -8.33
CA GLN A 118 5.89 -14.18 -8.23
C GLN A 118 4.66 -14.05 -7.32
N LEU A 119 4.41 -12.87 -6.72
CA LEU A 119 3.21 -12.65 -5.92
C LEU A 119 1.95 -12.87 -6.76
N GLU A 120 1.12 -13.79 -6.31
CA GLU A 120 -0.19 -14.11 -6.87
C GLU A 120 -1.32 -13.51 -6.03
N SER A 121 -1.12 -13.36 -4.72
CA SER A 121 -2.11 -12.77 -3.82
C SER A 121 -1.47 -11.92 -2.74
N ILE A 122 -2.01 -10.71 -2.56
CA ILE A 122 -1.66 -9.81 -1.46
C ILE A 122 -2.94 -9.50 -0.69
N MET A 123 -2.93 -9.76 0.61
CA MET A 123 -3.93 -9.28 1.54
C MET A 123 -3.25 -8.42 2.60
N CYS A 124 -3.55 -7.12 2.62
CA CYS A 124 -2.99 -6.19 3.58
C CYS A 124 -4.12 -5.43 4.28
N TYR A 125 -4.21 -5.63 5.59
CA TYR A 125 -5.17 -4.96 6.46
C TYR A 125 -4.42 -4.03 7.40
N SER A 126 -4.36 -2.75 7.02
CA SER A 126 -3.74 -1.72 7.87
C SER A 126 -4.74 -1.17 8.88
N PHE A 127 -4.23 -0.59 9.96
CA PHE A 127 -5.02 0.11 10.96
C PHE A 127 -4.56 1.56 11.05
N LEU A 128 -5.03 2.38 10.10
CA LEU A 128 -4.92 3.82 10.24
C LEU A 128 -5.74 4.28 11.45
N THR A 129 -5.24 5.26 12.19
CA THR A 129 -5.95 5.89 13.33
C THR A 129 -6.22 7.37 13.09
N LYS A 130 -5.76 7.89 11.95
CA LYS A 130 -5.82 9.29 11.53
C LYS A 130 -5.58 9.36 10.01
N GLU A 131 -5.75 10.55 9.45
CA GLU A 131 -5.34 10.86 8.09
C GLU A 131 -3.84 10.62 7.89
N GLU A 132 -3.49 10.00 6.76
CA GLU A 132 -2.13 9.74 6.32
C GLU A 132 -1.97 10.21 4.87
N PRO A 133 -0.75 10.58 4.43
CA PRO A 133 -0.53 11.00 3.06
C PRO A 133 -0.78 9.86 2.08
N GLU A 134 -1.11 10.24 0.84
CA GLU A 134 -1.27 9.30 -0.26
C GLU A 134 -0.04 8.38 -0.37
N GLN A 135 -0.30 7.09 -0.54
CA GLN A 135 0.71 6.09 -0.83
C GLN A 135 0.83 5.87 -2.33
N ASP A 136 2.03 6.14 -2.86
CA ASP A 136 2.42 5.74 -4.21
C ASP A 136 2.57 4.22 -4.27
N ILE A 137 1.80 3.55 -5.13
CA ILE A 137 1.88 2.11 -5.36
C ILE A 137 2.58 1.75 -6.68
N SER A 138 3.39 2.65 -7.25
CA SER A 138 4.11 2.47 -8.53
C SER A 138 5.02 1.23 -8.57
N TYR A 139 5.46 0.73 -7.41
CA TYR A 139 6.23 -0.51 -7.29
C TYR A 139 5.42 -1.78 -7.62
N MET A 140 4.08 -1.72 -7.57
CA MET A 140 3.22 -2.87 -7.89
C MET A 140 3.11 -3.15 -9.40
N LYS A 141 3.53 -2.22 -10.26
CA LYS A 141 3.33 -2.29 -11.73
C LYS A 141 3.94 -3.51 -12.41
N ASN A 142 4.92 -4.16 -11.77
CA ASN A 142 5.65 -5.31 -12.30
C ASN A 142 5.19 -6.65 -11.70
N LEU A 143 4.20 -6.65 -10.80
CA LEU A 143 3.66 -7.86 -10.17
C LEU A 143 2.71 -8.57 -11.14
N ASN A 144 3.22 -8.98 -12.30
CA ASN A 144 2.42 -9.48 -13.42
C ASN A 144 1.68 -10.78 -13.12
N GLU A 145 2.12 -11.55 -12.12
CA GLU A 145 1.46 -12.77 -11.66
C GLU A 145 0.32 -12.52 -10.66
N LEU A 146 0.12 -11.26 -10.24
CA LEU A 146 -0.85 -10.91 -9.21
C LEU A 146 -2.28 -11.13 -9.72
N LYS A 147 -3.02 -11.98 -9.00
CA LYS A 147 -4.42 -12.34 -9.25
C LYS A 147 -5.37 -11.70 -8.26
N SER A 148 -4.92 -11.47 -7.03
CA SER A 148 -5.73 -10.90 -5.96
C SER A 148 -4.96 -9.81 -5.21
N LEU A 149 -5.54 -8.61 -5.12
CA LEU A 149 -5.02 -7.50 -4.34
C LEU A 149 -6.10 -6.99 -3.41
N HIS A 150 -5.86 -7.08 -2.10
CA HIS A 150 -6.69 -6.48 -1.08
C HIS A 150 -5.85 -5.51 -0.24
N LEU A 151 -6.15 -4.23 -0.34
CA LEU A 151 -5.57 -3.16 0.46
C LEU A 151 -6.65 -2.48 1.30
N SER A 152 -6.79 -2.92 2.54
CA SER A 152 -7.76 -2.36 3.48
C SER A 152 -7.13 -1.31 4.39
N ASN A 153 -7.81 -0.18 4.50
CA ASN A 153 -7.35 1.03 5.18
C ASN A 153 -5.97 1.47 4.71
N PHE A 154 -5.73 1.43 3.41
CA PHE A 154 -4.46 1.90 2.83
C PHE A 154 -4.71 3.20 2.05
N PRO A 155 -3.97 4.30 2.30
CA PRO A 155 -4.29 5.60 1.73
C PRO A 155 -3.84 5.74 0.27
N VAL A 156 -4.36 4.91 -0.64
CA VAL A 156 -4.09 4.94 -2.09
C VAL A 156 -5.15 5.75 -2.82
N LEU A 157 -4.79 6.73 -3.64
CA LEU A 157 -5.74 7.39 -4.56
C LEU A 157 -5.47 7.06 -6.02
N ASP A 158 -4.20 7.04 -6.44
CA ASP A 158 -3.84 6.63 -7.79
C ASP A 158 -3.61 5.12 -7.92
N ILE A 159 -4.54 4.45 -8.60
CA ILE A 159 -4.45 3.02 -8.94
C ILE A 159 -4.00 2.75 -10.38
N THR A 160 -3.58 3.78 -11.12
CA THR A 160 -3.02 3.65 -12.47
C THR A 160 -1.90 2.61 -12.57
N PRO A 161 -0.99 2.46 -11.57
CA PRO A 161 0.06 1.44 -11.63
C PRO A 161 -0.44 0.00 -11.83
N LEU A 162 -1.70 -0.28 -11.49
CA LEU A 162 -2.29 -1.61 -11.65
C LEU A 162 -2.74 -1.89 -13.09
N SER A 163 -2.85 -0.89 -13.97
CA SER A 163 -3.48 -1.02 -15.31
C SER A 163 -2.81 -2.05 -16.24
N GLY A 164 -1.54 -2.39 -15.97
CA GLY A 164 -0.78 -3.41 -16.72
C GLY A 164 -0.96 -4.84 -16.20
N LEU A 165 -1.55 -5.04 -15.03
CA LEU A 165 -1.68 -6.34 -14.37
C LEU A 165 -2.83 -7.16 -14.97
N LYS A 166 -2.55 -7.84 -16.08
CA LYS A 166 -3.55 -8.57 -16.88
C LYS A 166 -4.15 -9.79 -16.17
N ASN A 167 -3.45 -10.32 -15.18
CA ASN A 167 -3.89 -11.47 -14.39
C ASN A 167 -4.70 -11.06 -13.15
N LEU A 168 -4.84 -9.75 -12.86
CA LEU A 168 -5.54 -9.27 -11.68
C LEU A 168 -7.05 -9.49 -11.83
N GLU A 169 -7.56 -10.50 -11.12
CA GLU A 169 -8.97 -10.89 -11.13
C GLU A 169 -9.73 -10.20 -9.99
N TYR A 170 -9.12 -10.12 -8.81
CA TYR A 170 -9.73 -9.56 -7.60
C TYR A 170 -8.99 -8.30 -7.14
N LEU A 171 -9.72 -7.20 -6.98
CA LEU A 171 -9.20 -5.93 -6.46
C LEU A 171 -10.14 -5.38 -5.41
N VAL A 172 -9.66 -5.28 -4.17
CA VAL A 172 -10.32 -4.58 -3.08
C VAL A 172 -9.40 -3.49 -2.57
N VAL A 173 -9.83 -2.23 -2.66
CA VAL A 173 -9.11 -1.09 -2.07
C VAL A 173 -10.09 -0.24 -1.30
N ASN A 174 -9.94 -0.13 0.01
CA ASN A 174 -10.85 0.68 0.81
C ASN A 174 -10.09 1.53 1.83
N GLN A 175 -10.67 2.67 2.17
CA GLN A 175 -10.11 3.62 3.12
C GLN A 175 -11.11 3.92 4.24
N ALA A 176 -10.62 3.93 5.48
CA ALA A 176 -11.38 4.42 6.63
C ALA A 176 -11.19 5.94 6.87
N TYR A 177 -10.13 6.53 6.34
CA TYR A 177 -9.78 7.94 6.53
C TYR A 177 -9.57 8.62 5.19
N PRO A 178 -9.94 9.90 5.07
CA PRO A 178 -9.72 10.65 3.84
C PRO A 178 -8.23 10.85 3.56
N VAL A 179 -7.88 10.81 2.29
CA VAL A 179 -6.59 11.29 1.79
C VAL A 179 -6.75 12.74 1.37
N SER A 180 -5.95 13.63 1.98
CA SER A 180 -5.96 15.05 1.68
C SER A 180 -5.10 15.33 0.44
N ILE A 181 -5.67 16.08 -0.51
CA ILE A 181 -4.95 16.53 -1.72
C ILE A 181 -4.76 18.05 -1.74
N ASP A 182 -4.01 18.53 -2.72
CA ASP A 182 -3.82 19.96 -2.94
C ASP A 182 -5.15 20.69 -3.17
N SER A 183 -5.20 21.95 -2.73
CA SER A 183 -6.40 22.76 -2.79
C SER A 183 -6.89 23.00 -4.23
N ILE A 184 -8.21 23.01 -4.43
CA ILE A 184 -8.81 23.33 -5.72
C ILE A 184 -9.45 24.72 -5.74
N ALA A 185 -9.36 25.37 -6.89
CA ALA A 185 -10.00 26.64 -7.15
C ALA A 185 -11.49 26.45 -7.41
N VAL A 186 -12.35 27.17 -6.68
CA VAL A 186 -13.80 27.21 -6.91
C VAL A 186 -14.17 28.59 -7.45
N ASN A 187 -14.83 28.61 -8.61
CA ASN A 187 -15.30 29.84 -9.22
C ASN A 187 -16.47 30.40 -8.40
N SER A 188 -16.30 31.60 -7.84
CA SER A 188 -17.32 32.23 -7.00
C SER A 188 -18.58 32.65 -7.75
N ALA A 189 -18.48 32.90 -9.07
CA ALA A 189 -19.61 33.37 -9.87
C ALA A 189 -20.63 32.25 -10.17
N ASP A 190 -20.16 31.03 -10.40
CA ASP A 190 -21.01 29.87 -10.74
C ASP A 190 -20.96 28.72 -9.72
N ARG A 191 -20.15 28.86 -8.65
CA ARG A 191 -20.00 27.89 -7.56
C ARG A 191 -19.58 26.51 -8.05
N SER A 192 -18.61 26.48 -8.98
CA SER A 192 -18.14 25.25 -9.61
C SER A 192 -16.63 25.06 -9.60
N CYS A 193 -16.21 23.80 -9.71
CA CYS A 193 -14.83 23.42 -9.98
C CYS A 193 -14.78 22.14 -10.82
N VAL A 194 -13.59 21.87 -11.38
CA VAL A 194 -13.32 20.65 -12.15
C VAL A 194 -11.99 20.06 -11.70
N MET A 195 -12.00 18.78 -11.33
CA MET A 195 -10.80 18.03 -10.97
C MET A 195 -10.61 16.79 -11.84
N GLU A 196 -9.44 16.20 -11.75
CA GLU A 196 -9.16 14.91 -12.36
C GLU A 196 -9.79 13.78 -11.53
N GLN A 197 -10.29 12.74 -12.20
CA GLN A 197 -10.88 11.58 -11.56
C GLN A 197 -9.74 10.68 -11.02
N PRO A 198 -9.73 10.28 -9.72
CA PRO A 198 -8.61 9.55 -9.10
C PRO A 198 -8.26 8.20 -9.75
N VAL A 199 -9.22 7.54 -10.40
CA VAL A 199 -9.07 6.25 -11.10
C VAL A 199 -9.09 6.36 -12.64
N LYS A 200 -8.86 7.55 -13.20
CA LYS A 200 -9.00 7.88 -14.64
C LYS A 200 -8.20 7.04 -15.65
N TYR A 201 -7.27 6.20 -15.21
CA TYR A 201 -6.43 5.37 -16.10
C TYR A 201 -6.37 3.88 -15.71
N SER A 202 -7.18 3.44 -14.75
CA SER A 202 -7.19 2.03 -14.38
C SER A 202 -8.11 1.25 -15.32
N THR A 203 -7.49 0.37 -16.13
CA THR A 203 -8.20 -0.57 -17.02
C THR A 203 -9.01 -1.60 -16.25
N GLN A 204 -8.66 -1.86 -14.98
CA GLN A 204 -9.47 -2.70 -14.10
C GLN A 204 -10.91 -2.17 -14.02
N PHE A 205 -11.10 -0.86 -14.09
CA PHE A 205 -12.41 -0.23 -13.94
C PHE A 205 -13.10 0.05 -15.29
N ASP A 206 -12.62 -0.48 -16.41
CA ASP A 206 -13.22 -0.22 -17.74
C ASP A 206 -14.69 -0.65 -17.80
N ASN A 207 -15.06 -1.71 -17.07
CA ASN A 207 -16.43 -2.23 -16.96
C ASN A 207 -17.06 -2.02 -15.57
N ALA A 208 -16.43 -1.23 -14.70
CA ALA A 208 -16.95 -0.96 -13.37
C ALA A 208 -17.99 0.16 -13.39
N VAL A 209 -18.99 0.05 -12.52
CA VAL A 209 -19.81 1.20 -12.14
C VAL A 209 -18.91 2.16 -11.36
N LYS A 210 -18.91 3.43 -11.74
CA LYS A 210 -18.15 4.50 -11.08
C LYS A 210 -19.12 5.56 -10.61
N THR A 211 -19.21 5.78 -9.30
CA THR A 211 -19.99 6.87 -8.72
C THR A 211 -19.10 7.76 -7.88
N ILE A 212 -19.50 9.01 -7.75
CA ILE A 212 -18.81 10.01 -6.96
C ILE A 212 -19.88 10.80 -6.22
N GLU A 213 -19.72 10.90 -4.91
CA GLU A 213 -20.66 11.58 -4.04
C GLU A 213 -19.92 12.66 -3.25
N CYS A 214 -20.57 13.81 -3.04
CA CYS A 214 -20.07 14.84 -2.13
C CYS A 214 -20.75 14.68 -0.78
N LYS A 215 -19.96 14.45 0.27
CA LYS A 215 -20.43 14.30 1.66
C LYS A 215 -19.67 15.25 2.58
N ASP A 216 -20.11 15.35 3.83
CA ASP A 216 -19.32 15.97 4.90
C ASP A 216 -18.45 14.93 5.64
N GLU A 217 -17.64 15.37 6.61
CA GLU A 217 -16.79 14.48 7.44
C GLU A 217 -17.59 13.40 8.21
N LYS A 218 -18.90 13.60 8.40
CA LYS A 218 -19.78 12.68 9.11
C LYS A 218 -20.56 11.78 8.16
N GLY A 219 -20.34 11.90 6.84
CA GLY A 219 -21.02 11.13 5.81
C GLY A 219 -22.40 11.67 5.43
N ASN A 220 -22.78 12.88 5.86
CA ASN A 220 -24.04 13.49 5.43
C ASN A 220 -23.91 13.99 3.99
N GLU A 221 -24.93 13.74 3.17
CA GLU A 221 -24.98 14.20 1.79
C GLU A 221 -25.23 15.71 1.69
N PHE A 222 -24.72 16.31 0.62
CA PHE A 222 -25.08 17.67 0.21
C PHE A 222 -26.05 17.60 -0.98
N PRO A 223 -27.37 17.58 -0.77
CA PRO A 223 -28.34 17.30 -1.83
C PRO A 223 -28.36 18.32 -2.97
N ASP A 224 -27.91 19.56 -2.69
CA ASP A 224 -27.84 20.62 -3.70
C ASP A 224 -26.52 20.59 -4.50
N VAL A 225 -25.47 19.92 -4.00
CA VAL A 225 -24.18 19.79 -4.70
C VAL A 225 -24.32 18.74 -5.78
N HIS A 226 -24.03 19.14 -7.01
CA HIS A 226 -24.12 18.26 -8.16
C HIS A 226 -22.73 17.80 -8.58
N VAL A 227 -22.54 16.49 -8.66
CA VAL A 227 -21.27 15.85 -9.03
C VAL A 227 -21.47 15.02 -10.29
N GLU A 228 -20.71 15.33 -11.34
CA GLU A 228 -20.72 14.58 -12.60
C GLU A 228 -19.32 14.14 -12.99
N THR A 229 -19.20 13.01 -13.68
CA THR A 229 -17.92 12.56 -14.25
C THR A 229 -18.08 12.03 -15.66
N ASP A 230 -17.11 12.35 -16.52
CA ASP A 230 -16.93 11.76 -17.84
C ASP A 230 -15.99 10.53 -17.82
N GLY A 231 -15.60 10.07 -16.63
CA GLY A 231 -14.63 9.00 -16.40
C GLY A 231 -13.17 9.47 -16.31
N ARG A 232 -12.87 10.71 -16.68
CA ARG A 232 -11.53 11.32 -16.55
C ARG A 232 -11.51 12.55 -15.67
N LYS A 233 -12.59 13.32 -15.68
CA LYS A 233 -12.76 14.52 -14.89
C LYS A 233 -14.01 14.42 -14.03
N VAL A 234 -14.02 15.18 -12.95
CA VAL A 234 -15.14 15.36 -12.05
C VAL A 234 -15.50 16.83 -12.08
N SER A 235 -16.72 17.15 -12.47
CA SER A 235 -17.28 18.50 -12.40
C SER A 235 -18.19 18.58 -11.19
N ILE A 236 -17.98 19.59 -10.36
CA ILE A 236 -18.74 19.81 -9.13
C ILE A 236 -19.37 21.19 -9.25
N THR A 237 -20.68 21.28 -9.07
CA THR A 237 -21.43 22.53 -9.16
C THR A 237 -22.35 22.70 -7.96
N ASN A 238 -22.88 23.92 -7.78
CA ASN A 238 -23.70 24.31 -6.61
C ASN A 238 -22.99 24.15 -5.26
N ILE A 239 -21.67 24.38 -5.23
CA ILE A 239 -20.89 24.32 -3.99
C ILE A 239 -21.38 25.42 -3.01
N PRO A 240 -21.74 25.08 -1.75
CA PRO A 240 -22.13 26.07 -0.74
C PRO A 240 -21.02 27.10 -0.48
N THR A 241 -21.36 28.38 -0.43
CA THR A 241 -20.38 29.48 -0.36
C THR A 241 -19.61 29.57 0.96
N ASP A 242 -20.11 28.91 2.01
CA ASP A 242 -19.48 28.81 3.33
C ASP A 242 -18.60 27.56 3.49
N MET A 243 -18.55 26.72 2.46
CA MET A 243 -17.70 25.54 2.41
C MET A 243 -16.23 25.95 2.23
N ASN A 244 -15.34 25.30 2.97
CA ASN A 244 -13.88 25.47 2.88
C ASN A 244 -13.16 24.19 2.45
N GLU A 245 -13.86 23.05 2.46
CA GLU A 245 -13.33 21.75 2.07
C GLU A 245 -14.46 20.90 1.46
N LEU A 246 -14.15 20.12 0.42
CA LEU A 246 -15.02 19.10 -0.15
C LEU A 246 -14.57 17.72 0.32
N PHE A 247 -15.52 16.84 0.65
CA PHE A 247 -15.25 15.42 0.81
C PHE A 247 -15.93 14.65 -0.30
N LEU A 248 -15.11 14.05 -1.16
CA LEU A 248 -15.59 13.24 -2.26
C LEU A 248 -15.38 11.77 -1.93
N GLN A 249 -16.47 11.01 -2.00
CA GLN A 249 -16.43 9.57 -1.89
C GLN A 249 -16.53 8.97 -3.29
N PHE A 250 -15.50 8.24 -3.69
CA PHE A 250 -15.43 7.56 -4.97
C PHE A 250 -15.71 6.09 -4.74
N HIS A 251 -16.66 5.56 -5.50
CA HIS A 251 -16.99 4.14 -5.50
C HIS A 251 -16.80 3.59 -6.90
N GLY A 252 -16.00 2.54 -7.00
CA GLY A 252 -15.78 1.80 -8.23
C GLY A 252 -16.01 0.32 -7.99
N TYR A 253 -17.02 -0.29 -8.60
CA TYR A 253 -17.29 -1.71 -8.38
C TYR A 253 -17.77 -2.47 -9.61
N THR A 254 -17.46 -3.76 -9.64
CA THR A 254 -18.09 -4.77 -10.49
C THR A 254 -18.90 -5.73 -9.60
N GLU A 255 -19.78 -6.54 -10.17
CA GLU A 255 -20.63 -7.45 -9.38
C GLU A 255 -19.86 -8.47 -8.52
N LYS A 256 -18.59 -8.77 -8.85
CA LYS A 256 -17.89 -9.93 -8.27
C LYS A 256 -16.44 -9.74 -7.88
N SER A 257 -15.74 -8.78 -8.47
CA SER A 257 -14.28 -8.91 -8.57
C SER A 257 -13.54 -7.62 -8.25
N ILE A 258 -14.16 -6.46 -8.43
CA ILE A 258 -13.54 -5.17 -8.17
C ILE A 258 -14.43 -4.40 -7.22
N ASN A 259 -13.84 -3.87 -6.16
CA ASN A 259 -14.46 -2.94 -5.24
C ASN A 259 -13.39 -1.94 -4.76
N ALA A 260 -13.55 -0.67 -5.10
CA ALA A 260 -12.68 0.37 -4.59
C ALA A 260 -13.47 1.55 -4.06
N ASP A 261 -13.16 1.90 -2.81
CA ASP A 261 -13.77 2.98 -2.05
C ASP A 261 -12.67 3.95 -1.60
N PHE A 262 -12.70 5.15 -2.17
CA PHE A 262 -11.75 6.22 -1.82
C PHE A 262 -12.49 7.39 -1.19
N ILE A 263 -11.85 8.00 -0.20
CA ILE A 263 -12.35 9.23 0.40
C ILE A 263 -11.28 10.29 0.18
N VAL A 264 -11.64 11.37 -0.50
CA VAL A 264 -10.73 12.47 -0.79
C VAL A 264 -11.20 13.71 -0.06
N LYS A 265 -10.31 14.30 0.73
CA LYS A 265 -10.50 15.61 1.35
C LYS A 265 -9.80 16.66 0.48
N ILE A 266 -10.55 17.68 0.06
CA ILE A 266 -10.07 18.69 -0.88
C ILE A 266 -10.30 20.08 -0.28
N PRO A 267 -9.26 20.76 0.20
CA PRO A 267 -9.37 22.16 0.58
C PRO A 267 -9.79 23.00 -0.63
N ILE A 268 -10.71 23.95 -0.43
CA ILE A 268 -11.16 24.84 -1.51
C ILE A 268 -10.75 26.28 -1.25
N PHE A 269 -10.42 27.00 -2.32
CA PHE A 269 -10.27 28.44 -2.30
C PHE A 269 -11.16 29.08 -3.36
N TRP A 270 -11.86 30.13 -2.96
CA TRP A 270 -12.76 30.87 -3.82
C TRP A 270 -11.99 31.93 -4.62
N TYR A 271 -12.26 32.03 -5.92
CA TYR A 271 -11.70 33.05 -6.81
C TYR A 271 -12.73 33.77 -7.66
#